data_AF-A0A1Y3SLA4-F1
#
_entry.id   AF-A0A1Y3SLA4-F1
#
_cell.length_a   1.000
_cell.length_b   1.000
_cell.length_c   1.000
_cell.angle_alpha   90.00
_cell.angle_beta   90.00
_cell.angle_gamma   90.00
#
_symmetry.space_group_name_H-M   'P 1'
#
loop_
_entity.id
_entity.type
_entity.pdbx_description
1 polymer ?
#
loop_
_entity_poly.entity_id
_entity_poly.type
_entity_poly.pdbx_seq_one_letter_code
_entity_poly.pdbx_strand_id
1 'polypeptide(L)'
;MKRELGIARCGLACCLCSENAACSGCDSGQCPDKDWCENRKCSIEKEKQHCYECDEECRKGLLGKIKPYAFTLFVKRYGEAYLLDCLEKNEANGIVYHRDGINGDYDDFEDVEALIEYIKTGNR
;
A
#
# COMPACT_ATOMS: atom_id res chain seq x y z
N MET A 1 2.97 -13.39 -2.98
CA MET A 1 2.54 -12.07 -3.46
C MET A 1 1.78 -12.23 -4.76
N LYS A 2 0.63 -11.56 -4.89
CA LYS A 2 -0.20 -11.46 -6.12
C LYS A 2 0.18 -10.17 -6.85
N ARG A 3 1.26 -10.21 -7.63
CA ARG A 3 1.87 -9.00 -8.23
C ARG A 3 0.88 -8.19 -9.08
N GLU A 4 -0.06 -8.87 -9.72
CA GLU A 4 -1.13 -8.29 -10.52
C GLU A 4 -2.10 -7.38 -9.75
N LEU A 5 -2.19 -7.52 -8.42
CA LEU A 5 -3.00 -6.64 -7.58
C LEU A 5 -2.27 -5.35 -7.17
N GLY A 6 -0.94 -5.30 -7.34
CA GLY A 6 -0.12 -4.11 -7.14
C GLY A 6 -0.38 -3.34 -5.84
N ILE A 7 -0.32 -2.02 -5.96
CA ILE A 7 -0.66 -1.07 -4.89
C ILE A 7 -2.06 -0.49 -5.14
N ALA A 8 -2.93 -0.55 -4.13
CA ALA A 8 -4.26 0.05 -4.21
C ALA A 8 -4.20 1.57 -4.36
N ARG A 9 -5.31 2.16 -4.84
CA ARG A 9 -5.57 3.61 -4.87
C ARG A 9 -5.09 4.34 -3.63
N CYS A 10 -5.37 3.79 -2.45
CA CYS A 10 -5.09 4.37 -1.15
C CYS A 10 -3.66 4.15 -0.63
N GLY A 11 -2.78 3.51 -1.39
CA GLY A 11 -1.40 3.23 -1.00
C GLY A 11 -1.20 1.91 -0.25
N LEU A 12 -2.21 1.06 -0.08
CA LEU A 12 -2.05 -0.26 0.52
C LEU A 12 -1.46 -1.27 -0.49
N ALA A 13 -0.63 -2.19 0.00
CA ALA A 13 -0.02 -3.25 -0.81
C ALA A 13 -1.00 -4.44 -0.98
N CYS A 14 -1.97 -4.30 -1.87
CA CYS A 14 -2.94 -5.37 -2.16
C CYS A 14 -2.26 -6.65 -2.65
N CYS A 15 -1.10 -6.52 -3.30
CA CYS A 15 -0.28 -7.65 -3.72
C CYS A 15 0.15 -8.59 -2.56
N LEU A 16 0.19 -8.13 -1.31
CA LEU A 16 0.54 -8.94 -0.13
C LEU A 16 -0.66 -9.36 0.73
N CYS A 17 -1.88 -8.94 0.38
CA CYS A 17 -3.05 -9.20 1.22
C CYS A 17 -3.55 -10.65 1.06
N SER A 18 -3.60 -11.38 2.19
CA SER A 18 -4.13 -12.74 2.30
C SER A 18 -5.57 -12.82 2.81
N GLU A 19 -6.11 -11.75 3.39
CA GLU A 19 -7.38 -11.76 4.14
C GLU A 19 -8.61 -12.09 3.28
N ASN A 20 -8.55 -11.80 1.98
CA ASN A 20 -9.64 -12.12 1.06
C ASN A 20 -9.08 -12.67 -0.26
N ALA A 21 -9.12 -14.00 -0.41
CA ALA A 21 -8.67 -14.69 -1.61
C ALA A 21 -9.44 -14.28 -2.87
N ALA A 22 -10.71 -13.88 -2.73
CA ALA A 22 -11.59 -13.44 -3.81
C ALA A 22 -11.48 -11.92 -4.11
N CYS A 23 -10.65 -11.17 -3.37
CA CYS A 23 -10.48 -9.75 -3.61
C CYS A 23 -9.81 -9.50 -4.98
N SER A 24 -10.56 -8.87 -5.88
CA SER A 24 -10.14 -8.46 -7.22
C SER A 24 -9.48 -7.06 -7.26
N GLY A 25 -9.11 -6.50 -6.11
CA GLY A 25 -8.50 -5.17 -6.00
C GLY A 25 -9.51 -4.01 -6.09
N CYS A 26 -9.06 -2.80 -5.75
CA CYS A 26 -9.94 -1.63 -5.64
C CYS A 26 -10.54 -1.17 -6.98
N ASP A 27 -9.88 -1.48 -8.10
CA ASP A 27 -10.32 -1.08 -9.44
C ASP A 27 -11.42 -1.98 -10.00
N SER A 28 -11.62 -3.16 -9.43
CA SER A 28 -12.75 -4.03 -9.79
C SER A 28 -14.12 -3.42 -9.46
N GLY A 29 -14.17 -2.40 -8.59
CA GLY A 29 -15.43 -1.83 -8.10
C GLY A 29 -16.21 -2.77 -7.15
N GLN A 30 -15.60 -3.87 -6.73
CA GLN A 30 -16.17 -4.87 -5.83
C GLN A 30 -15.73 -4.72 -4.37
N CYS A 31 -14.89 -3.72 -4.07
CA CYS A 31 -14.51 -3.41 -2.70
C CYS A 31 -15.77 -3.06 -1.88
N PRO A 32 -16.04 -3.74 -0.75
CA PRO A 32 -17.21 -3.47 0.10
C PRO A 32 -17.29 -2.00 0.56
N ASP A 33 -16.13 -1.39 0.84
CA ASP A 33 -16.03 -0.04 1.38
C ASP A 33 -15.92 1.05 0.29
N LYS A 34 -16.15 0.70 -0.98
CA LYS A 34 -15.90 1.61 -2.12
C LYS A 34 -16.65 2.93 -2.05
N ASP A 35 -17.82 2.96 -1.40
CA ASP A 35 -18.70 4.13 -1.30
C ASP A 35 -18.28 5.06 -0.16
N TRP A 36 -17.52 4.54 0.82
CA TRP A 36 -17.04 5.29 1.99
C TRP A 36 -15.54 5.61 1.93
N CYS A 37 -14.80 4.99 0.99
CA CYS A 37 -13.37 5.20 0.83
C CYS A 37 -13.05 6.61 0.30
N GLU A 38 -12.58 7.50 1.19
CA GLU A 38 -12.20 8.87 0.86
C GLU A 38 -11.14 8.94 -0.25
N ASN A 39 -10.07 8.12 -0.16
CA ASN A 39 -8.99 8.11 -1.15
C ASN A 39 -9.50 7.71 -2.54
N ARG A 40 -10.40 6.73 -2.61
CA ARG A 40 -10.99 6.29 -3.89
C ARG A 40 -11.79 7.43 -4.52
N LYS A 41 -12.73 8.01 -3.78
CA LYS A 41 -13.54 9.14 -4.24
C LYS A 41 -12.66 10.29 -4.73
N CYS A 42 -11.70 10.71 -3.91
CA CYS A 42 -10.77 11.78 -4.24
C CYS A 42 -9.92 11.47 -5.50
N SER A 43 -9.38 10.25 -5.62
CA SER A 43 -8.58 9.86 -6.80
C SER A 43 -9.40 9.89 -8.09
N ILE A 44 -10.66 9.44 -8.04
CA ILE A 44 -11.56 9.44 -9.20
C ILE A 44 -11.92 10.88 -9.60
N GLU A 45 -12.27 11.73 -8.64
CA GLU A 45 -12.58 13.15 -8.88
C GLU A 45 -11.38 13.92 -9.47
N LYS A 46 -10.15 13.52 -9.11
CA LYS A 46 -8.91 14.09 -9.64
C LYS A 46 -8.38 13.38 -10.89
N GLU A 47 -9.11 12.40 -11.43
CA GLU A 47 -8.70 11.58 -12.58
C GLU A 47 -7.34 10.88 -12.40
N LYS A 48 -7.02 10.48 -11.17
CA LYS A 48 -5.80 9.74 -10.81
C LYS A 48 -6.13 8.28 -10.53
N GLN A 49 -5.28 7.36 -10.99
CA GLN A 49 -5.42 5.94 -10.70
C GLN A 49 -4.97 5.62 -9.28
N HIS A 50 -3.97 6.33 -8.75
CA HIS A 50 -3.45 6.09 -7.42
C HIS A 50 -3.14 7.38 -6.66
N CYS A 51 -3.15 7.33 -5.32
CA CYS A 51 -2.77 8.47 -4.50
C CYS A 51 -1.30 8.89 -4.69
N TYR A 52 -0.41 7.98 -5.07
CA TYR A 52 1.00 8.33 -5.33
C TYR A 52 1.19 9.17 -6.60
N GLU A 53 0.21 9.19 -7.51
CA GLU A 53 0.22 10.09 -8.67
C GLU A 53 -0.16 11.53 -8.28
N CYS A 54 -0.63 11.77 -7.05
CA CYS A 54 -0.98 13.10 -6.57
C CYS A 54 0.29 13.91 -6.25
N ASP A 55 0.39 15.15 -6.72
CA ASP A 55 1.57 16.00 -6.48
C ASP A 55 1.61 16.57 -5.04
N GLU A 56 0.48 16.49 -4.32
CA GLU A 56 0.36 16.97 -2.95
C GLU A 56 1.00 16.00 -1.93
N GLU A 57 1.50 16.56 -0.83
CA GLU A 57 1.82 15.82 0.41
C GLU A 57 0.52 15.47 1.16
N CYS A 58 -0.27 14.58 0.55
CA CYS A 58 -1.60 14.25 1.01
C CYS A 58 -1.61 13.29 2.21
N ARG A 59 -2.39 13.62 3.25
CA ARG A 59 -2.65 12.77 4.43
C ARG A 59 -4.12 12.36 4.58
N LYS A 60 -4.92 12.50 3.52
CA LYS A 60 -6.37 12.17 3.54
C LYS A 60 -6.62 10.67 3.67
N GLY A 61 -7.72 10.31 4.35
CA GLY A 61 -8.19 8.95 4.52
C GLY A 61 -7.09 8.02 5.07
N LEU A 62 -6.82 6.93 4.35
CA LEU A 62 -5.82 5.95 4.74
C LEU A 62 -4.40 6.51 4.78
N LEU A 63 -4.08 7.56 4.02
CA LEU A 63 -2.76 8.21 4.07
C LEU A 63 -2.49 8.92 5.40
N GLY A 64 -3.48 9.02 6.29
CA GLY A 64 -3.24 9.42 7.69
C GLY A 64 -2.38 8.41 8.45
N LYS A 65 -2.38 7.14 8.04
CA LYS A 65 -1.60 6.05 8.65
C LYS A 65 -0.22 5.92 7.99
N ILE A 66 0.79 5.52 8.77
CA ILE A 66 2.18 5.41 8.33
C ILE A 66 2.34 4.37 7.21
N LYS A 67 1.78 3.16 7.37
CA LYS A 67 1.91 2.07 6.38
C LYS A 67 1.53 2.47 4.94
N PRO A 68 0.28 2.86 4.64
CA PRO A 68 -0.10 3.28 3.28
C PRO A 68 0.60 4.56 2.81
N TYR A 69 0.94 5.47 3.73
CA TYR A 69 1.67 6.70 3.38
C TYR A 69 3.11 6.41 2.97
N ALA A 70 3.80 5.52 3.67
CA ALA A 70 5.16 5.10 3.35
C ALA A 70 5.24 4.40 1.99
N PHE A 71 4.32 3.48 1.68
CA PHE A 71 4.23 2.89 0.34
C PHE A 71 3.98 3.95 -0.74
N THR A 72 3.06 4.89 -0.49
CA THR A 72 2.77 6.00 -1.41
C THR A 72 4.02 6.85 -1.68
N LEU A 73 4.76 7.23 -0.63
CA LEU A 73 6.00 7.98 -0.77
C LEU A 73 7.11 7.18 -1.43
N PHE A 74 7.21 5.88 -1.15
CA PHE A 74 8.16 4.99 -1.81
C PHE A 74 7.94 5.00 -3.31
N VAL A 75 6.70 4.79 -3.77
CA VAL A 75 6.37 4.80 -5.20
C VAL A 75 6.71 6.15 -5.83
N LYS A 76 6.38 7.26 -5.16
CA LYS A 76 6.73 8.60 -5.64
C LYS A 76 8.24 8.80 -5.84
N ARG A 77 9.06 8.23 -4.95
CA ARG A 77 10.52 8.42 -4.95
C ARG A 77 11.26 7.46 -5.87
N TYR A 78 10.80 6.21 -5.94
CA TYR A 78 11.57 5.11 -6.54
C TYR A 78 10.80 4.29 -7.57
N GLY A 79 9.50 4.55 -7.74
CA GLY A 79 8.64 3.84 -8.67
C GLY A 79 8.00 2.57 -8.11
N GLU A 80 6.85 2.20 -8.67
CA GLU A 80 6.05 1.06 -8.23
C GLU A 80 6.74 -0.28 -8.51
N ALA A 81 7.39 -0.41 -9.67
CA ALA A 81 8.10 -1.64 -10.02
C ALA A 81 9.15 -2.02 -8.96
N TYR A 82 9.93 -1.04 -8.49
CA TYR A 82 10.93 -1.27 -7.45
C TYR A 82 10.31 -1.58 -6.10
N LEU A 83 9.19 -0.92 -5.74
CA LEU A 83 8.45 -1.28 -4.54
C LEU A 83 8.02 -2.75 -4.57
N LEU A 84 7.44 -3.20 -5.68
CA LEU A 84 6.98 -4.59 -5.83
C LEU A 84 8.14 -5.59 -5.75
N ASP A 85 9.30 -5.28 -6.31
CA ASP A 85 10.50 -6.12 -6.21
C ASP A 85 10.97 -6.24 -4.75
N CYS A 86 10.97 -5.13 -4.01
CA CYS A 86 11.28 -5.12 -2.58
C CYS A 86 10.28 -5.95 -1.77
N LEU A 87 8.98 -5.77 -2.00
CA LEU A 87 7.93 -6.51 -1.29
C LEU A 87 7.99 -8.02 -1.57
N GLU A 88 8.22 -8.42 -2.81
CA GLU A 88 8.38 -9.83 -3.20
C GLU A 88 9.57 -10.48 -2.52
N LYS A 89 10.73 -9.80 -2.53
CA LYS A 89 11.94 -10.25 -1.83
C LYS A 89 11.69 -10.37 -0.32
N ASN A 90 11.01 -9.39 0.27
CA ASN A 90 10.73 -9.36 1.70
C ASN A 90 9.79 -10.49 2.12
N GLU A 91 8.74 -10.74 1.36
CA GLU A 91 7.83 -11.87 1.59
C GLU A 91 8.58 -13.21 1.51
N ALA A 92 9.49 -13.38 0.54
CA ALA A 92 10.34 -14.57 0.42
C ALA A 92 11.29 -14.74 1.63
N ASN A 93 11.68 -13.65 2.28
CA ASN A 93 12.49 -13.64 3.50
C ASN A 93 11.66 -13.77 4.79
N GLY A 94 10.35 -14.00 4.68
CA GLY A 94 9.46 -14.24 5.82
C GLY A 94 8.89 -12.97 6.47
N ILE A 95 9.00 -11.81 5.81
CA ILE A 95 8.31 -10.59 6.25
C ILE A 95 6.83 -10.71 5.91
N VAL A 96 5.97 -10.49 6.89
CA VAL A 96 4.54 -10.78 6.82
C VAL A 96 3.72 -9.50 6.86
N TYR A 97 2.82 -9.35 5.88
CA TYR A 97 1.93 -8.18 5.77
C TYR A 97 0.77 -8.19 6.78
N HIS A 98 0.28 -9.38 7.14
CA HIS A 98 -0.77 -9.63 8.12
C HIS A 98 -0.38 -10.83 9.01
N ARG A 99 -0.04 -10.55 10.27
CA ARG A 99 0.40 -11.52 11.27
C ARG A 99 -0.67 -11.75 12.34
N ASP A 100 -1.30 -10.68 12.81
CA ASP A 100 -2.39 -10.71 13.78
C ASP A 100 -3.52 -9.80 13.31
N GLY A 101 -4.58 -10.42 12.77
CA GLY A 101 -5.61 -9.73 12.01
C GLY A 101 -5.01 -8.93 10.86
N ILE A 102 -5.32 -7.63 10.79
CA ILE A 102 -4.85 -6.73 9.71
C ILE A 102 -3.44 -6.14 9.94
N ASN A 103 -2.81 -6.45 11.09
CA ASN A 103 -1.50 -5.91 11.46
C ASN A 103 -0.40 -6.90 11.10
N GLY A 104 0.73 -6.42 10.59
CA GLY A 104 1.92 -7.22 10.30
C GLY A 104 3.21 -6.45 10.52
N ASP A 105 4.29 -6.92 9.92
CA ASP A 105 5.64 -6.44 10.19
C ASP A 105 5.87 -4.99 9.73
N TYR A 106 5.03 -4.50 8.81
CA TYR A 106 5.03 -3.12 8.31
C TYR A 106 4.19 -2.14 9.15
N ASP A 107 3.51 -2.58 10.22
CA ASP A 107 2.64 -1.73 11.04
C ASP A 107 3.31 -1.19 12.31
N ASP A 108 4.43 -1.79 12.73
CA ASP A 108 5.16 -1.40 13.95
C ASP A 108 6.27 -0.38 13.62
N PHE A 109 5.85 0.78 13.10
CA PHE A 109 6.69 1.93 12.76
C PHE A 109 5.99 3.24 13.09
N GLU A 110 6.71 4.16 13.75
CA GLU A 110 6.27 5.54 14.02
C GLU A 110 6.89 6.57 13.06
N ASP A 111 7.96 6.18 12.36
CA ASP A 111 8.66 7.01 11.39
C ASP A 111 8.56 6.44 9.97
N VAL A 112 8.27 7.31 9.01
CA VAL A 112 8.01 6.92 7.62
C VAL A 112 9.31 6.57 6.90
N GLU A 113 10.42 7.25 7.19
CA GLU A 113 11.71 6.95 6.56
C GLU A 113 12.26 5.60 7.05
N ALA A 114 12.08 5.28 8.32
CA ALA A 114 12.40 3.97 8.88
C ALA A 114 11.62 2.84 8.18
N LEU A 115 10.32 3.04 7.93
CA LEU A 115 9.53 2.07 7.18
C LEU A 115 9.98 1.98 5.71
N ILE A 116 10.31 3.10 5.06
CA ILE A 116 10.84 3.08 3.68
C ILE A 116 12.15 2.29 3.61
N GLU A 117 13.07 2.48 4.55
CA GLU A 117 14.33 1.74 4.57
C GLU A 117 14.11 0.26 4.89
N TYR A 118 13.18 -0.05 5.79
CA TYR A 118 12.75 -1.43 6.07
C TYR A 118 12.19 -2.11 4.81
N ILE A 119 11.37 -1.41 4.03
CA ILE A 119 10.86 -1.93 2.75
C ILE A 119 12.02 -2.23 1.79
N LYS A 120 13.01 -1.34 1.67
CA LYS A 120 14.15 -1.54 0.76
C LYS A 120 15.01 -2.74 1.14
N THR A 121 15.28 -2.88 2.43
CA THR A 121 16.31 -3.79 2.94
C THR A 121 15.77 -5.13 3.41
N GLY A 122 14.54 -5.14 3.95
CA GLY A 122 13.96 -6.23 4.71
C GLY A 122 14.55 -6.37 6.13
N ASN A 123 15.30 -5.38 6.61
CA ASN A 123 15.99 -5.44 7.90
C ASN A 123 15.60 -4.24 8.76
N ARG A 124 15.37 -4.48 10.07
CA ARG A 124 15.12 -3.43 11.06
C ARG A 124 16.41 -2.83 11.59
#